data_AF-A0A2V9TYC3-F1
#
_entry.id   AF-A0A2V9TYC3-F1
#
_cell.length_a   1.000
_cell.length_b   1.000
_cell.length_c   1.000
_cell.angle_alpha   90.00
_cell.angle_beta   90.00
_cell.angle_gamma   90.00
#
_symmetry.space_group_name_H-M   'P 1'
#
loop_
_entity.id
_entity.type
_entity.pdbx_description
1 polymer ?
#
loop_
_entity_poly.entity_id
_entity_poly.type
_entity_poly.pdbx_seq_one_letter_code
_entity_poly.pdbx_strand_id
1 'polypeptide(L)'
;YVLPEKLAGENAGYGLPALIPTGMRAVSVRVNEVIGVAGFVVPGTRVDVLLTGSPSGSGGERTTTVLEDIAVIASGQRLERSVAGEAQTAPVITLLVSPDDAQKLALAQSQGKIQLSLRNPLDTKQQELASVQENALYRGASAPAKPMQHSKAPKQIILTAPAPAPGYQVEVYRGDKKDVTKFDSQ
;
A
#
# COMPACT_ATOMS: atom_id res chain seq x y z
N TYR A 1 -33.08 -23.89 -19.53
CA TYR A 1 -31.74 -24.47 -19.69
C TYR A 1 -30.80 -23.79 -18.72
N VAL A 2 -30.16 -24.56 -17.82
CA VAL A 2 -29.10 -24.03 -16.95
C VAL A 2 -27.77 -24.41 -17.60
N LEU A 3 -26.88 -23.43 -17.74
CA LEU A 3 -25.55 -23.64 -18.31
C LEU A 3 -24.72 -24.51 -17.34
N PRO A 4 -23.97 -25.52 -17.81
CA PRO A 4 -23.14 -26.36 -16.94
C PRO A 4 -22.13 -25.57 -16.10
N GLU A 5 -21.62 -24.47 -16.63
CA GLU A 5 -20.73 -23.49 -15.96
C GLU A 5 -21.42 -22.71 -14.82
N LYS A 6 -22.75 -22.75 -14.73
CA LYS A 6 -23.53 -22.21 -13.61
C LYS A 6 -23.89 -23.27 -12.57
N LEU A 7 -23.48 -24.52 -12.77
CA LEU A 7 -23.61 -25.58 -11.78
C LEU A 7 -22.34 -25.62 -10.92
N ALA A 8 -22.52 -25.85 -9.62
CA ALA A 8 -21.40 -26.08 -8.72
C ALA A 8 -20.65 -27.36 -9.14
N GLY A 9 -19.32 -27.32 -9.14
CA GLY A 9 -18.50 -28.51 -9.42
C GLY A 9 -18.74 -29.63 -8.40
N GLU A 10 -18.44 -30.88 -8.77
CA GLU A 10 -18.49 -32.00 -7.82
C GLU A 10 -17.62 -31.67 -6.60
N ASN A 11 -18.22 -31.70 -5.42
CA ASN A 11 -17.61 -31.35 -4.11
C ASN A 11 -17.36 -29.85 -3.85
N ALA A 12 -17.90 -28.93 -4.66
CA ALA A 12 -17.81 -27.49 -4.38
C ALA A 12 -18.64 -27.03 -3.16
N GLY A 13 -19.38 -27.93 -2.53
CA GLY A 13 -20.30 -27.63 -1.43
C GLY A 13 -21.58 -26.95 -1.90
N TYR A 14 -22.33 -26.35 -0.97
CA TYR A 14 -23.56 -25.61 -1.24
C TYR A 14 -23.50 -24.20 -0.62
N GLY A 15 -24.18 -23.24 -1.22
CA GLY A 15 -24.22 -21.85 -0.74
C GLY A 15 -22.94 -21.07 -1.04
N LEU A 16 -22.46 -20.29 -0.07
CA LEU A 16 -21.32 -19.38 -0.25
C LEU A 16 -20.01 -20.06 -0.70
N PRO A 17 -19.61 -21.24 -0.19
CA PRO A 17 -18.41 -21.94 -0.67
C PRO A 17 -18.41 -22.24 -2.17
N ALA A 18 -19.58 -22.52 -2.75
CA ALA A 18 -19.71 -22.80 -4.19
C ALA A 18 -19.48 -21.56 -5.06
N LEU A 19 -19.52 -20.35 -4.49
CA LEU A 19 -19.24 -19.09 -5.17
C LEU A 19 -17.77 -18.68 -5.12
N ILE A 20 -16.92 -19.44 -4.41
CA ILE A 20 -15.49 -19.14 -4.24
C ILE A 20 -14.69 -19.98 -5.25
N PRO A 21 -14.08 -19.36 -6.28
CA PRO A 21 -13.24 -20.09 -7.22
C PRO A 21 -12.01 -20.69 -6.54
N THR A 22 -11.47 -21.76 -7.13
CA THR A 22 -10.21 -22.36 -6.66
C THR A 22 -9.10 -21.30 -6.63
N GLY A 23 -8.35 -21.24 -5.53
CA GLY A 23 -7.29 -20.24 -5.34
C GLY A 23 -7.76 -18.92 -4.73
N MET A 24 -9.06 -18.68 -4.62
CA MET A 24 -9.63 -17.48 -3.99
C MET A 24 -10.12 -17.77 -2.56
N ARG A 25 -10.31 -16.72 -1.76
CA ARG A 25 -10.83 -16.79 -0.39
C ARG A 25 -11.96 -15.78 -0.20
N ALA A 26 -12.96 -16.16 0.57
CA ALA A 26 -13.98 -15.25 1.06
C ALA A 26 -13.54 -14.65 2.39
N VAL A 27 -13.45 -13.32 2.47
CA VAL A 27 -13.08 -12.61 3.69
C VAL A 27 -14.18 -11.62 4.06
N SER A 28 -14.73 -11.80 5.26
CA SER A 28 -15.70 -10.86 5.81
C SER A 28 -14.97 -9.69 6.47
N VAL A 29 -15.41 -8.48 6.13
CA VAL A 29 -14.82 -7.23 6.61
C VAL A 29 -15.92 -6.39 7.27
N ARG A 30 -15.67 -5.94 8.50
CA ARG A 30 -16.49 -4.90 9.13
C ARG A 30 -16.13 -3.56 8.51
N VAL A 31 -17.13 -2.84 8.04
CA VAL A 31 -16.92 -1.57 7.35
C VAL A 31 -17.58 -0.43 8.11
N ASN A 32 -16.93 0.73 8.11
CA ASN A 32 -17.55 1.95 8.58
C ASN A 32 -18.32 2.56 7.42
N GLU A 33 -19.63 2.43 7.50
CA GLU A 33 -20.53 2.92 6.47
C GLU A 33 -20.52 4.44 6.41
N VAL A 34 -20.24 5.00 5.23
CA VAL A 34 -20.69 6.35 4.91
C VAL A 34 -22.08 6.18 4.30
N ILE A 35 -23.06 6.90 4.85
CA ILE A 35 -24.51 6.79 4.65
C ILE A 35 -24.96 6.69 3.16
N GLY A 36 -24.10 7.00 2.19
CA GLY A 36 -24.42 6.98 0.75
C GLY A 36 -24.13 5.68 -0.03
N VAL A 37 -23.31 4.74 0.47
CA VAL A 37 -22.93 3.51 -0.30
C VAL A 37 -23.62 2.25 0.23
N ALA A 38 -24.21 2.33 1.41
CA ALA A 38 -24.80 1.25 2.19
C ALA A 38 -25.71 0.28 1.42
N GLY A 39 -26.58 0.83 0.58
CA GLY A 39 -27.57 0.06 -0.18
C GLY A 39 -27.07 -0.46 -1.53
N PHE A 40 -25.91 0.00 -1.99
CA PHE A 40 -25.42 -0.30 -3.33
C PHE A 40 -24.30 -1.34 -3.35
N VAL A 41 -23.65 -1.59 -2.21
CA VAL A 41 -22.69 -2.69 -2.08
C VAL A 41 -23.46 -4.00 -1.91
N VAL A 42 -23.85 -4.59 -3.04
CA VAL A 42 -24.56 -5.87 -3.11
C VAL A 42 -23.68 -6.95 -3.76
N PRO A 43 -23.98 -8.24 -3.55
CA PRO A 43 -23.28 -9.32 -4.25
C PRO A 43 -23.29 -9.12 -5.77
N GLY A 44 -22.12 -9.31 -6.39
CA GLY A 44 -21.89 -9.04 -7.81
C GLY A 44 -21.34 -7.65 -8.14
N THR A 45 -21.27 -6.75 -7.17
CA THR A 45 -20.60 -5.45 -7.33
C THR A 45 -19.10 -5.54 -7.10
N ARG A 46 -18.38 -4.49 -7.52
CA ARG A 46 -16.93 -4.33 -7.32
C ARG A 46 -16.67 -3.12 -6.45
N VAL A 47 -15.69 -3.22 -5.57
CA VAL A 47 -15.33 -2.17 -4.61
C VAL A 47 -13.82 -2.02 -4.52
N ASP A 48 -13.37 -0.83 -4.15
CA ASP A 48 -12.02 -0.63 -3.62
C ASP A 48 -12.10 -0.50 -2.10
N VAL A 49 -11.02 -0.94 -1.44
CA VAL A 49 -10.92 -0.98 0.02
C VAL A 49 -9.98 0.12 0.49
N LEU A 50 -10.53 1.10 1.19
CA LEU A 50 -9.81 2.22 1.77
C LEU A 50 -9.53 1.95 3.24
N LEU A 51 -8.29 2.16 3.66
CA LEU A 51 -7.87 2.14 5.06
C LEU A 51 -7.51 3.55 5.50
N THR A 52 -8.15 4.00 6.57
CA THR A 52 -7.78 5.23 7.28
C THR A 52 -7.19 4.87 8.64
N GLY A 53 -5.96 5.31 8.89
CA GLY A 53 -5.26 5.06 10.15
C GLY A 53 -3.96 5.85 10.25
N SER A 54 -3.22 5.64 11.33
CA SER A 54 -1.98 6.38 11.63
C SER A 54 -0.76 5.47 11.45
N PRO A 55 -0.11 5.46 10.27
CA PRO A 55 1.08 4.65 10.07
C PRO A 55 2.20 5.18 10.98
N SER A 56 2.74 4.30 11.84
CA SER A 56 3.86 4.58 12.76
C SER A 56 3.60 5.56 13.91
N GLY A 57 2.34 5.88 14.21
CA GLY A 57 1.96 6.60 15.44
C GLY A 57 2.41 8.07 15.55
N SER A 58 3.12 8.63 14.57
CA SER A 58 3.78 9.94 14.69
C SER A 58 3.37 10.99 13.64
N GLY A 59 2.35 10.75 12.83
CA GLY A 59 2.15 11.54 11.59
C GLY A 59 0.73 11.69 11.07
N GLY A 60 -0.26 11.87 11.96
CA GLY A 60 -1.66 12.12 11.58
C GLY A 60 -2.37 10.93 10.93
N GLU A 61 -3.71 11.00 10.86
CA GLU A 61 -4.48 10.02 10.09
C GLU A 61 -4.16 10.17 8.59
N ARG A 62 -3.95 9.03 7.94
CA ARG A 62 -3.73 8.91 6.49
C ARG A 62 -4.70 7.89 5.94
N THR A 63 -5.23 8.17 4.74
CA THR A 63 -6.09 7.25 4.00
C THR A 63 -5.32 6.69 2.81
N THR A 64 -5.41 5.38 2.61
CA THR A 64 -4.78 4.70 1.47
C THR A 64 -5.66 3.60 0.93
N THR A 65 -5.61 3.38 -0.37
CA THR A 65 -6.25 2.23 -1.02
C THR A 65 -5.41 0.98 -0.76
N VAL A 66 -5.97 0.00 -0.07
CA VAL A 66 -5.30 -1.27 0.27
C VAL A 66 -5.49 -2.28 -0.85
N LEU A 67 -6.71 -2.36 -1.37
CA LEU A 67 -7.08 -3.25 -2.47
C LEU A 67 -7.98 -2.51 -3.44
N GLU A 68 -7.84 -2.88 -4.71
CA GLU A 68 -8.62 -2.35 -5.82
C GLU A 68 -9.32 -3.47 -6.57
N ASP A 69 -10.48 -3.16 -7.15
CA ASP A 69 -11.24 -4.06 -8.02
C ASP A 69 -11.64 -5.39 -7.37
N ILE A 70 -12.13 -5.32 -6.12
CA ILE A 70 -12.51 -6.51 -5.36
C ILE A 70 -13.99 -6.83 -5.52
N ALA A 71 -14.30 -8.07 -5.88
CA ALA A 71 -15.67 -8.54 -6.04
C ALA A 71 -16.34 -8.81 -4.68
N VAL A 72 -17.59 -8.36 -4.54
CA VAL A 72 -18.43 -8.63 -3.38
C VAL A 72 -19.27 -9.88 -3.65
N ILE A 73 -19.24 -10.85 -2.74
CA ILE A 73 -19.99 -12.11 -2.88
C ILE A 73 -21.12 -12.26 -1.86
N ALA A 74 -21.05 -11.54 -0.74
CA ALA A 74 -22.14 -11.46 0.23
C ALA A 74 -22.12 -10.09 0.92
N SER A 75 -23.30 -9.59 1.27
CA SER A 75 -23.47 -8.45 2.18
C SER A 75 -24.43 -8.84 3.28
N GLY A 76 -24.21 -8.30 4.47
CA GLY A 76 -25.04 -8.60 5.61
C GLY A 76 -24.74 -7.66 6.76
N GLN A 77 -25.33 -8.00 7.91
CA GLN A 77 -25.21 -7.22 9.11
C GLN A 77 -24.89 -8.16 10.27
N ARG A 78 -23.99 -7.73 11.15
CA ARG A 78 -23.66 -8.44 12.38
C ARG A 78 -24.14 -7.62 13.56
N LEU A 79 -24.88 -8.27 14.46
CA LEU A 79 -25.23 -7.68 15.74
C LEU A 79 -24.01 -7.72 16.65
N GLU A 80 -23.56 -6.56 17.07
CA GLU A 80 -22.45 -6.36 18.00
C GLU A 80 -22.95 -5.62 19.23
N ARG A 81 -22.20 -5.65 20.33
CA ARG A 81 -22.47 -4.79 21.47
C ARG A 81 -21.56 -3.59 21.40
N SER A 82 -22.12 -2.40 21.53
CA SER A 82 -21.37 -1.16 21.62
C SER A 82 -20.57 -1.13 22.93
N VAL A 83 -19.65 -0.16 23.04
CA VAL A 83 -18.89 0.08 24.28
C VAL A 83 -19.83 0.45 25.44
N ALA A 84 -21.02 1.00 25.15
CA ALA A 84 -22.06 1.30 26.11
C ALA A 84 -22.96 0.10 26.46
N GLY A 85 -22.69 -1.08 25.88
CA GLY A 85 -23.44 -2.31 26.12
C GLY A 85 -24.73 -2.46 25.29
N GLU A 86 -25.02 -1.48 24.42
CA GLU A 86 -26.21 -1.47 23.57
C GLU A 86 -26.01 -2.38 22.34
N ALA A 87 -27.10 -2.95 21.84
CA ALA A 87 -27.07 -3.73 20.61
C ALA A 87 -26.89 -2.79 19.42
N GLN A 88 -25.75 -2.90 18.73
CA GLN A 88 -25.41 -2.13 17.55
C GLN A 88 -25.28 -3.06 16.34
N THR A 89 -25.97 -2.74 15.26
CA THR A 89 -25.85 -3.46 14.01
C THR A 89 -24.71 -2.86 13.19
N ALA A 90 -23.72 -3.69 12.83
CA ALA A 90 -22.59 -3.29 11.99
C ALA A 90 -22.67 -3.99 10.62
N PRO A 91 -22.51 -3.26 9.50
CA PRO A 91 -22.49 -3.87 8.19
C PRO A 91 -21.21 -4.69 8.01
N VAL A 92 -21.39 -5.89 7.47
CA VAL A 92 -20.32 -6.84 7.16
C VAL A 92 -20.42 -7.23 5.70
N ILE A 93 -19.36 -6.97 4.96
CA ILE A 93 -19.27 -7.30 3.54
C ILE A 93 -18.28 -8.43 3.36
N THR A 94 -18.64 -9.43 2.57
CA THR A 94 -17.77 -10.56 2.23
C THR A 94 -17.20 -10.34 0.85
N LEU A 95 -15.87 -10.22 0.82
CA LEU A 95 -15.07 -9.94 -0.35
C LEU A 95 -14.44 -11.24 -0.88
N LEU A 96 -14.38 -11.38 -2.20
CA LEU A 96 -13.65 -12.44 -2.87
C LEU A 96 -12.24 -11.95 -3.21
N VAL A 97 -11.23 -12.53 -2.57
CA VAL A 97 -9.85 -12.04 -2.63
C VAL A 97 -8.85 -13.16 -2.88
N SER A 98 -7.65 -12.78 -3.33
CA SER A 98 -6.50 -13.67 -3.36
C SER A 98 -6.01 -13.98 -1.93
N PRO A 99 -5.13 -14.98 -1.74
CA PRO A 99 -4.64 -15.36 -0.41
C PRO A 99 -3.75 -14.26 0.19
N ASP A 100 -2.97 -13.60 -0.65
CA ASP A 100 -2.08 -12.52 -0.25
C ASP A 100 -2.89 -11.28 0.15
N ASP A 101 -3.95 -10.99 -0.60
CA ASP A 101 -4.86 -9.89 -0.30
C ASP A 101 -5.70 -10.15 0.95
N ALA A 102 -6.02 -11.41 1.25
CA ALA A 102 -6.64 -11.79 2.52
C ALA A 102 -5.76 -11.44 3.72
N GLN A 103 -4.44 -11.64 3.62
CA GLN A 103 -3.50 -11.24 4.67
C GLN A 103 -3.45 -9.72 4.84
N LYS A 104 -3.38 -8.97 3.73
CA LYS A 104 -3.42 -7.49 3.76
C LYS A 104 -4.70 -6.97 4.39
N LEU A 105 -5.86 -7.55 4.06
CA LEU A 105 -7.14 -7.17 4.65
C LEU A 105 -7.21 -7.45 6.15
N ALA A 106 -6.73 -8.62 6.59
CA ALA A 106 -6.70 -8.95 8.00
C ALA A 106 -5.85 -7.94 8.79
N LEU A 107 -4.70 -7.54 8.24
CA LEU A 107 -3.86 -6.51 8.84
C LEU A 107 -4.58 -5.14 8.85
N ALA A 108 -5.17 -4.73 7.74
CA ALA A 108 -5.90 -3.48 7.63
C ALA A 108 -7.04 -3.37 8.66
N GLN A 109 -7.78 -4.46 8.89
CA GLN A 109 -8.85 -4.52 9.91
C GLN A 109 -8.32 -4.27 11.32
N SER A 110 -7.09 -4.70 11.61
CA SER A 110 -6.47 -4.52 12.93
C SER A 110 -5.88 -3.12 13.14
N GLN A 111 -5.49 -2.43 12.07
CA GLN A 111 -4.71 -1.20 12.13
C GLN A 111 -5.56 0.07 12.07
N GLY A 112 -6.78 0.02 11.53
CA GLY A 112 -7.57 1.22 11.35
C GLY A 112 -9.00 0.99 10.89
N LYS A 113 -9.57 2.07 10.36
CA LYS A 113 -10.96 2.11 9.90
C LYS A 113 -11.00 1.76 8.42
N ILE A 114 -11.80 0.76 8.06
CA ILE A 114 -12.02 0.37 6.67
C ILE A 114 -13.28 1.04 6.13
N GLN A 115 -13.16 1.61 4.94
CA GLN A 115 -14.28 2.12 4.15
C GLN A 115 -14.24 1.47 2.76
N LEU A 116 -15.41 1.34 2.13
CA LEU A 116 -15.52 0.82 0.78
C LEU A 116 -15.94 1.94 -0.17
N SER A 117 -15.27 2.03 -1.31
CA SER A 117 -15.72 2.83 -2.44
C SER A 117 -16.28 1.91 -3.53
N LEU A 118 -17.51 2.17 -3.95
CA LEU A 118 -18.12 1.40 -5.03
C LEU A 118 -17.43 1.73 -6.35
N ARG A 119 -16.98 0.68 -7.05
CA ARG A 119 -16.25 0.78 -8.31
C ARG A 119 -17.19 0.58 -9.48
N ASN A 120 -16.97 1.34 -10.56
CA ASN A 120 -17.67 1.08 -11.82
C ASN A 120 -17.22 -0.30 -12.36
N PRO A 121 -18.14 -1.22 -12.68
CA PRO A 121 -17.78 -2.56 -13.16
C PRO A 121 -17.01 -2.56 -14.50
N LEU A 122 -17.07 -1.47 -15.26
CA LEU A 122 -16.32 -1.31 -16.51
C LEU A 122 -14.90 -0.74 -16.29
N ASP A 123 -14.60 -0.24 -15.09
CA ASP A 123 -13.29 0.28 -14.76
C ASP A 123 -12.39 -0.84 -14.21
N THR A 124 -11.51 -1.35 -15.06
CA THR A 124 -10.56 -2.43 -14.74
C THR A 124 -9.14 -1.94 -14.53
N LYS A 125 -8.91 -0.62 -14.56
CA LYS A 125 -7.56 -0.06 -14.48
C LYS A 125 -7.11 0.04 -13.03
N GLN A 126 -6.01 -0.61 -12.68
CA GLN A 126 -5.37 -0.38 -11.39
C GLN A 126 -4.65 0.97 -11.39
N GLN A 127 -4.81 1.72 -10.31
CA GLN A 127 -4.20 3.04 -10.14
C GLN A 127 -3.23 3.00 -8.97
N GLU A 128 -1.99 3.42 -9.20
CA GLU A 128 -1.04 3.60 -8.11
C GLU A 128 -1.31 4.95 -7.44
N LEU A 129 -2.19 4.95 -6.44
CA LEU A 129 -2.56 6.13 -5.69
C LEU A 129 -1.66 6.32 -4.47
N ALA A 130 -1.11 7.52 -4.32
CA ALA A 130 -0.41 7.88 -3.09
C ALA A 130 -1.41 8.05 -1.93
N SER A 131 -1.00 7.65 -0.72
CA SER A 131 -1.82 7.86 0.47
C SER A 131 -2.07 9.35 0.72
N VAL A 132 -3.31 9.69 1.04
CA VAL A 132 -3.75 11.06 1.32
C VAL A 132 -3.62 11.33 2.82
N GLN A 133 -3.09 12.49 3.17
CA GLN A 133 -2.95 12.93 4.57
C GLN A 133 -3.98 14.03 4.86
N GLU A 134 -4.31 14.22 6.13
CA GLU A 134 -5.27 15.23 6.56
C GLU A 134 -4.99 16.65 6.01
N ASN A 135 -3.72 17.08 5.98
CA ASN A 135 -3.34 18.39 5.45
C ASN A 135 -3.60 18.56 3.94
N ALA A 136 -3.58 17.47 3.17
CA ALA A 136 -3.83 17.50 1.73
C ALA A 136 -5.32 17.70 1.40
N LEU A 137 -6.21 17.55 2.39
CA LEU A 137 -7.65 17.75 2.23
C LEU A 137 -8.04 19.23 2.23
N TYR A 138 -7.25 20.09 2.90
CA TYR A 138 -7.54 21.52 3.03
C TYR A 138 -6.72 22.33 2.03
N ARG A 139 -7.40 22.92 1.03
CA ARG A 139 -6.78 23.77 0.02
C ARG A 139 -6.12 24.99 0.70
N GLY A 140 -4.79 25.01 0.74
CA GLY A 140 -3.98 26.09 1.33
C GLY A 140 -3.09 25.66 2.51
N ALA A 141 -3.28 24.45 3.06
CA ALA A 141 -2.30 23.86 3.98
C ALA A 141 -1.18 23.23 3.16
N SER A 142 -0.03 23.89 3.09
CA SER A 142 1.18 23.34 2.48
C SER A 142 1.47 21.97 3.07
N ALA A 143 1.51 20.93 2.24
CA ALA A 143 2.01 19.63 2.66
C ALA A 143 3.45 19.83 3.15
N PRO A 144 3.87 19.27 4.30
CA PRO A 144 5.27 19.20 4.62
C PRO A 144 5.91 18.41 3.48
N ALA A 145 6.80 19.09 2.76
CA ALA A 145 7.60 18.48 1.73
C ALA A 145 8.14 17.16 2.30
N LYS A 146 7.88 16.03 1.62
CA LYS A 146 8.65 14.83 1.89
C LYS A 146 10.11 15.29 1.96
N PRO A 147 10.88 15.01 3.04
CA PRO A 147 12.30 15.24 2.94
C PRO A 147 12.70 14.46 1.69
N MET A 148 13.17 15.20 0.68
CA MET A 148 13.88 14.60 -0.42
C MET A 148 15.00 13.85 0.29
N GLN A 149 14.82 12.54 0.46
CA GLN A 149 15.94 11.66 0.61
C GLN A 149 16.82 12.10 -0.54
N HIS A 150 17.94 12.72 -0.20
CA HIS A 150 19.01 12.86 -1.15
C HIS A 150 19.32 11.42 -1.49
N SER A 151 18.71 10.91 -2.56
CA SER A 151 19.26 9.81 -3.31
C SER A 151 20.65 10.34 -3.59
N LYS A 152 21.62 9.81 -2.84
CA LYS A 152 23.02 10.01 -3.17
C LYS A 152 23.07 9.71 -4.65
N ALA A 153 23.32 10.74 -5.46
CA ALA A 153 23.46 10.57 -6.88
C ALA A 153 24.35 9.34 -7.08
N PRO A 154 24.00 8.40 -7.98
CA PRO A 154 24.93 7.33 -8.29
C PRO A 154 26.22 8.04 -8.67
N LYS A 155 27.28 7.85 -7.87
CA LYS A 155 28.62 8.30 -8.26
C LYS A 155 28.84 7.65 -9.61
N GLN A 156 28.81 8.45 -10.68
CA GLN A 156 29.36 8.02 -11.94
C GLN A 156 30.78 7.57 -11.60
N ILE A 157 31.01 6.27 -11.73
CA ILE A 157 32.35 5.71 -11.72
C ILE A 157 32.95 6.26 -13.01
N ILE A 158 33.54 7.45 -12.92
CA ILE A 158 34.51 7.89 -13.89
C ILE A 158 35.58 6.81 -13.81
N LEU A 159 35.72 6.04 -14.88
CA LEU A 159 36.83 5.12 -15.05
C LEU A 159 38.08 5.99 -15.16
N THR A 160 38.63 6.40 -14.01
CA THR A 160 39.87 7.16 -13.97
C THR A 160 40.95 6.27 -14.54
N ALA A 161 41.63 6.76 -15.56
CA ALA A 161 42.82 6.14 -16.14
C ALA A 161 43.79 5.66 -15.05
N PRO A 162 44.50 4.54 -15.25
CA PRO A 162 45.41 4.00 -14.25
C PRO A 162 46.52 5.03 -13.93
N ALA A 163 46.84 5.13 -12.64
CA ALA A 163 47.80 6.09 -12.08
C ALA A 163 49.19 5.99 -12.72
N PRO A 164 49.90 7.13 -12.95
CA PRO A 164 51.30 7.10 -13.32
C PRO A 164 52.18 6.73 -12.11
N ALA A 165 53.31 6.06 -12.40
CA ALA A 165 54.25 5.45 -11.46
C ALA A 165 54.85 6.44 -10.43
N PRO A 166 55.36 5.96 -9.28
CA PRO A 166 55.87 6.82 -8.21
C PRO A 166 57.21 7.48 -8.57
N GLY A 167 57.20 8.81 -8.73
CA GLY A 167 58.40 9.64 -8.75
C GLY A 167 58.87 10.00 -7.34
N TYR A 168 60.18 9.92 -7.09
CA TYR A 168 60.78 10.18 -5.78
C TYR A 168 60.94 11.70 -5.52
N GLN A 169 60.61 12.13 -4.30
CA GLN A 169 60.88 13.50 -3.80
C GLN A 169 62.02 13.44 -2.79
N VAL A 170 63.04 14.29 -2.95
CA VAL A 170 64.12 14.47 -1.97
C VAL A 170 63.97 15.84 -1.33
N GLU A 171 63.73 15.87 -0.01
CA GLU A 171 63.70 17.10 0.78
C GLU A 171 65.08 17.36 1.39
N VAL A 172 65.71 18.49 1.07
CA VAL A 172 67.01 18.87 1.62
C VAL A 172 66.82 20.00 2.63
N TYR A 173 67.22 19.74 3.87
CA TYR A 173 67.19 20.70 4.95
C TYR A 173 68.57 21.35 5.11
N ARG A 174 68.65 22.68 5.00
CA ARG A 174 69.85 23.46 5.37
C ARG A 174 69.46 24.53 6.40
N GLY A 175 69.66 24.21 7.67
CA GLY A 175 69.31 25.10 8.79
C GLY A 175 67.81 25.40 8.85
N ASP A 176 67.45 26.63 9.23
CA ASP A 176 66.07 27.07 9.45
C ASP A 176 65.24 27.37 8.17
N LYS A 177 65.62 26.81 7.01
CA LYS A 177 64.82 26.92 5.78
C LYS A 177 64.67 25.56 5.08
N LYS A 178 63.42 25.23 4.75
CA LYS A 178 63.00 24.06 3.96
C LYS A 178 62.79 24.50 2.51
N ASP A 179 63.44 23.84 1.57
CA ASP A 179 63.21 24.01 0.13
C ASP A 179 62.96 22.65 -0.52
N VAL A 180 61.97 22.58 -1.42
CA VAL A 180 61.48 21.32 -2.02
C VAL A 180 61.61 21.44 -3.53
N THR A 181 62.53 20.70 -4.12
CA THR A 181 62.72 20.64 -5.58
C THR A 181 62.32 19.27 -6.10
N LYS A 182 61.34 19.24 -7.00
CA LYS A 182 60.92 18.03 -7.73
C LYS A 182 61.80 17.87 -8.97
N PHE A 183 62.32 16.66 -9.17
CA PHE A 183 63.01 16.27 -10.40
C PHE A 183 62.14 15.25 -11.14
N ASP A 184 61.95 15.47 -12.44
CA ASP A 184 61.36 14.49 -13.35
C ASP A 184 62.47 13.60 -13.92
N SER A 185 62.27 12.28 -13.91
CA SER A 185 63.20 11.32 -14.51
C SER A 185 63.00 11.29 -16.02
N GLN A 186 64.06 11.56 -16.79
CA GLN A 186 64.11 11.25 -18.22
C GLN A 186 63.96 9.74 -18.48
#